data_AF-A0A8J9V229-F1
#
_entry.id   AF-A0A8J9V229-F1
#
_cell.length_a   1.000
_cell.length_b   1.000
_cell.length_c   1.000
_cell.angle_alpha   90.00
_cell.angle_beta   90.00
_cell.angle_gamma   90.00
#
_symmetry.space_group_name_H-M   'P 1'
#
loop_
_entity.id
_entity.type
_entity.pdbx_description
1 polymer ?
#
loop_
_entity_poly.entity_id
_entity_poly.type
_entity_poly.pdbx_seq_one_letter_code
_entity_poly.pdbx_strand_id
1 'polypeptide(L)'
;MSLEQTACDAVLTDLKAFERRLTEVIACLQPATMRWRILLAVVSVCTAIAAWHWLTDPLTPVVSLTQSLWNHPFFAFTSTFLVLLFMMGVHRKVIAPSIITARTRSVLNDFNMSCDESGKLILKPRPANT
;
A
#
# COMPACT_ATOMS: atom_id res chain seq x y z
N MET A 1 42.38 -23.55 -2.00
CA MET A 1 41.20 -22.67 -1.93
C MET A 1 41.71 -21.27 -2.26
N SER A 2 41.43 -20.77 -3.46
CA SER A 2 41.96 -19.49 -3.94
C SER A 2 41.30 -18.33 -3.19
N LEU A 3 42.06 -17.28 -2.87
CA LEU A 3 41.56 -16.09 -2.17
C LEU A 3 40.34 -15.46 -2.87
N GLU A 4 40.27 -15.57 -4.20
CA GLU A 4 39.13 -15.13 -5.01
C GLU A 4 37.84 -15.92 -4.73
N GLN A 5 37.94 -17.22 -4.47
CA GLN A 5 36.79 -18.05 -4.14
C GLN A 5 36.18 -17.59 -2.81
N THR A 6 37.03 -17.40 -1.79
CA THR A 6 36.60 -16.96 -0.46
C THR A 6 35.99 -15.54 -0.49
N ALA A 7 36.53 -14.65 -1.33
CA ALA A 7 35.98 -13.31 -1.51
C ALA A 7 34.61 -13.34 -2.22
N CYS A 8 34.45 -14.18 -3.24
CA CYS A 8 33.17 -14.31 -3.95
C CYS A 8 32.07 -14.89 -3.04
N ASP A 9 32.43 -15.89 -2.23
CA ASP A 9 31.52 -16.48 -1.24
C ASP A 9 31.09 -15.45 -0.19
N ALA A 10 32.03 -14.63 0.29
CA ALA A 10 31.73 -13.54 1.24
C ALA A 10 30.75 -12.51 0.65
N VAL A 11 30.94 -12.09 -0.60
CA VAL A 11 30.05 -11.14 -1.28
C VAL A 11 28.64 -11.72 -1.46
N LEU A 12 28.54 -13.00 -1.82
CA LEU A 12 27.25 -13.67 -1.97
C LEU A 12 26.52 -13.79 -0.63
N THR A 13 27.25 -14.09 0.45
CA THR A 13 26.65 -14.13 1.80
C THR A 13 26.12 -12.78 2.24
N ASP A 14 26.83 -11.69 1.94
CA ASP A 14 26.41 -10.33 2.28
C ASP A 14 25.15 -9.92 1.50
N LEU A 15 25.10 -10.23 0.20
CA LEU A 15 23.90 -9.98 -0.62
C LEU A 15 22.67 -10.73 -0.10
N LYS A 16 22.86 -11.98 0.30
CA LYS A 16 21.79 -12.79 0.88
C LYS A 16 21.35 -12.26 2.24
N ALA A 17 22.27 -11.77 3.06
CA ALA A 17 21.96 -11.12 4.34
C ALA A 17 21.17 -9.82 4.11
N PHE A 18 21.58 -9.00 3.13
CA PHE A 18 20.87 -7.79 2.73
C PHE A 18 19.45 -8.09 2.25
N GLU A 19 19.28 -9.06 1.34
CA GLU A 19 17.96 -9.48 0.84
C GLU A 19 17.05 -9.91 1.99
N ARG A 20 17.57 -10.68 2.96
CA ARG A 20 16.81 -11.11 4.13
C ARG A 20 16.34 -9.92 4.98
N ARG A 21 17.19 -8.93 5.22
CA ARG A 21 16.83 -7.71 5.96
C ARG A 21 15.82 -6.87 5.21
N LEU A 22 16.00 -6.71 3.90
CA LEU A 22 15.06 -5.98 3.07
C LEU A 22 13.67 -6.62 3.08
N THR A 23 13.63 -7.96 2.95
CA THR A 23 12.40 -8.76 3.03
C THR A 23 11.74 -8.61 4.40
N GLU A 24 12.50 -8.67 5.50
CA GLU A 24 11.99 -8.50 6.86
C GLU A 24 11.37 -7.11 7.10
N VAL A 25 12.03 -6.06 6.62
CA VAL A 25 11.50 -4.69 6.71
C VAL A 25 10.21 -4.57 5.90
N ILE A 26 10.21 -5.01 4.63
CA ILE A 26 9.02 -4.93 3.77
C ILE A 26 7.86 -5.78 4.34
N ALA A 27 8.16 -6.98 4.84
CA ALA A 27 7.18 -7.86 5.47
C ALA A 27 6.58 -7.24 6.74
N CYS A 28 7.32 -6.43 7.50
CA CYS A 28 6.76 -5.69 8.63
C CYS A 28 5.79 -4.57 8.19
N LEU A 29 6.05 -3.91 7.04
CA LEU A 29 5.22 -2.80 6.55
C LEU A 29 3.95 -3.25 5.79
N GLN A 30 4.00 -4.41 5.12
CA GLN A 30 2.89 -4.93 4.31
C GLN A 30 1.59 -5.23 5.09
N PRO A 31 1.57 -5.90 6.26
CA PRO A 31 0.34 -6.28 6.95
C PRO A 31 -0.42 -5.07 7.49
N ALA A 32 0.27 -4.06 8.00
CA ALA A 32 -0.36 -2.80 8.42
C ALA A 32 -1.05 -2.11 7.23
N THR A 33 -0.41 -2.12 6.07
CA THR A 33 -0.94 -1.49 4.85
C THR A 33 -2.12 -2.24 4.26
N MET A 34 -2.05 -3.58 4.21
CA MET A 34 -3.17 -4.41 3.79
C MET A 34 -4.40 -4.19 4.66
N ARG A 35 -4.24 -4.04 5.98
CA ARG A 35 -5.35 -3.70 6.90
C ARG A 35 -5.99 -2.37 6.52
N TRP A 36 -5.21 -1.32 6.25
CA TRP A 36 -5.75 -0.03 5.83
C TRP A 36 -6.43 -0.07 4.45
N ARG A 37 -5.90 -0.85 3.50
CA ARG A 37 -6.54 -1.05 2.19
C ARG A 37 -7.88 -1.78 2.31
N ILE A 38 -7.93 -2.86 3.10
CA ILE A 38 -9.17 -3.62 3.34
C ILE A 38 -10.20 -2.73 4.04
N LEU A 39 -9.80 -2.00 5.08
CA LEU A 39 -10.69 -1.09 5.80
C LEU A 39 -11.28 -0.04 4.86
N LEU A 40 -10.45 0.62 4.05
CA LEU A 40 -10.92 1.64 3.11
C LEU A 40 -11.86 1.03 2.03
N ALA A 41 -11.55 -0.16 1.53
CA ALA A 41 -12.41 -0.87 0.59
C ALA A 41 -13.78 -1.20 1.22
N VAL A 42 -13.81 -1.78 2.41
CA VAL A 42 -15.05 -2.12 3.13
C VAL A 42 -15.90 -0.88 3.36
N VAL A 43 -15.31 0.21 3.88
CA VAL A 43 -16.04 1.46 4.14
C VAL A 43 -16.58 2.05 2.85
N SER A 44 -15.78 2.06 1.76
CA SER A 44 -16.23 2.58 0.47
C SER A 44 -17.42 1.81 -0.12
N VAL A 45 -17.42 0.47 0.00
CA VAL A 45 -18.53 -0.38 -0.45
C VAL A 45 -19.77 -0.14 0.40
N CYS A 46 -19.61 -0.06 1.73
CA CYS A 46 -20.71 0.28 2.63
C CYS A 46 -21.31 1.66 2.30
N THR A 47 -20.48 2.68 2.03
CA THR A 47 -20.95 4.00 1.62
C THR A 47 -21.68 3.96 0.28
N ALA A 48 -21.19 3.19 -0.70
CA ALA A 48 -21.86 3.03 -2.00
C ALA A 48 -23.24 2.37 -1.87
N ILE A 49 -23.35 1.31 -1.06
CA ILE A 49 -24.63 0.65 -0.77
C ILE A 49 -25.56 1.60 -0.03
N ALA A 50 -25.07 2.30 1.00
CA ALA A 50 -25.86 3.27 1.75
C ALA A 50 -26.35 4.42 0.86
N ALA A 51 -25.50 4.91 -0.05
CA ALA A 51 -25.85 5.93 -1.04
C ALA A 51 -26.91 5.41 -2.02
N TRP A 52 -26.80 4.16 -2.47
CA TRP A 52 -27.80 3.53 -3.34
C TRP A 52 -29.17 3.45 -2.65
N HIS A 53 -29.22 2.98 -1.41
CA HIS A 53 -30.45 2.96 -0.62
C HIS A 53 -31.04 4.35 -0.41
N TRP A 54 -30.19 5.35 -0.17
CA TRP A 54 -30.59 6.74 -0.03
C TRP A 54 -31.15 7.34 -1.34
N LEU A 55 -30.52 7.05 -2.48
CA LEU A 55 -30.94 7.57 -3.79
C LEU A 55 -32.24 6.91 -4.30
N THR A 56 -32.49 5.67 -3.91
CA THR A 56 -33.67 4.90 -4.33
C THR A 56 -34.91 5.22 -3.48
N ASP A 57 -34.74 5.93 -2.36
CA ASP A 57 -35.85 6.30 -1.48
C ASP A 57 -36.67 7.45 -2.12
N PRO A 58 -37.99 7.25 -2.36
CA PRO A 58 -38.85 8.24 -3.00
C PRO A 58 -39.06 9.52 -2.18
N LEU A 59 -38.69 9.54 -0.89
CA LEU A 59 -38.82 10.72 -0.03
C LEU A 59 -37.62 11.67 -0.15
N THR A 60 -36.45 11.18 -0.58
CA THR A 60 -35.19 11.92 -0.71
C THR A 60 -35.27 13.20 -1.57
N PRO A 61 -35.97 13.24 -2.73
CA PRO A 61 -36.06 14.46 -3.55
C PRO A 61 -37.01 15.52 -2.98
N VAL A 62 -37.81 15.18 -1.97
CA VAL A 62 -38.88 16.04 -1.43
C VAL A 62 -38.45 16.73 -0.13
N VAL A 63 -37.43 16.20 0.54
CA VAL A 63 -36.93 16.70 1.83
C VAL A 63 -35.57 17.39 1.66
N SER A 64 -35.30 18.37 2.52
CA SER A 64 -33.98 19.02 2.56
C SER A 64 -32.89 18.03 2.97
N LEU A 65 -31.66 18.24 2.48
CA LEU A 65 -30.51 17.37 2.75
C LEU A 65 -30.35 17.07 4.26
N THR A 66 -30.44 18.09 5.11
CA THR A 66 -30.28 17.93 6.57
C THR A 66 -31.33 17.01 7.19
N GLN A 67 -32.58 17.11 6.72
CA GLN A 67 -33.69 16.25 7.18
C GLN A 67 -33.51 14.82 6.67
N SER A 68 -33.06 14.67 5.42
CA SER A 68 -32.77 13.37 4.81
C SER A 68 -31.61 12.64 5.51
N LEU A 69 -30.55 13.37 5.87
CA LEU A 69 -29.42 12.81 6.62
C LEU A 69 -29.84 12.31 8.02
N TRP A 70 -30.77 13.02 8.67
CA TRP A 70 -31.35 12.56 9.94
C TRP A 70 -32.22 11.31 9.79
N ASN A 71 -32.92 11.19 8.67
CA ASN A 71 -33.78 10.04 8.38
C ASN A 71 -32.99 8.78 8.01
N HIS A 72 -31.78 8.92 7.44
CA HIS A 72 -30.90 7.81 7.06
C HIS A 72 -29.58 7.82 7.84
N PRO A 73 -29.59 7.47 9.14
CA PRO A 73 -28.41 7.52 10.00
C PRO A 73 -27.27 6.61 9.52
N PHE A 74 -27.57 5.52 8.79
CA PHE A 74 -26.56 4.62 8.23
C PHE A 74 -25.72 5.28 7.12
N PHE A 75 -26.36 6.07 6.25
CA PHE A 75 -25.67 6.84 5.22
C PHE A 75 -24.82 7.96 5.85
N ALA A 76 -25.40 8.71 6.80
CA ALA A 76 -24.69 9.77 7.50
C ALA A 76 -23.47 9.24 8.26
N PHE A 77 -23.58 8.11 8.96
CA PHE A 77 -22.48 7.50 9.72
C PHE A 77 -21.36 7.00 8.80
N THR A 78 -21.69 6.23 7.75
CA THR A 78 -20.69 5.69 6.83
C THR A 78 -20.00 6.78 6.02
N SER A 79 -20.74 7.80 5.57
CA SER A 79 -20.18 8.98 4.90
C SER A 79 -19.26 9.79 5.82
N THR A 80 -19.68 10.07 7.05
CA THR A 80 -18.85 10.79 8.03
C THR A 80 -17.58 10.00 8.36
N PHE A 81 -17.69 8.68 8.55
CA PHE A 81 -16.54 7.83 8.82
C PHE A 81 -15.57 7.77 7.63
N LEU A 82 -16.08 7.74 6.39
CA LEU A 82 -15.26 7.83 5.19
C LEU A 82 -14.49 9.16 5.14
N VAL A 83 -15.15 10.29 5.40
CA VAL A 83 -14.52 11.61 5.46
C VAL A 83 -13.44 11.66 6.54
N LEU A 84 -13.70 11.13 7.73
CA LEU A 84 -12.71 11.06 8.81
C LEU A 84 -11.49 10.23 8.42
N LEU A 85 -11.68 9.08 7.75
CA LEU A 85 -10.57 8.27 7.24
C LEU A 85 -9.72 9.03 6.22
N PHE A 86 -10.35 9.82 5.34
CA PHE A 86 -9.63 10.71 4.42
C PHE A 86 -8.83 11.78 5.16
N MET A 87 -9.43 12.44 6.17
CA MET A 87 -8.76 13.46 6.99
C MET A 87 -7.60 12.91 7.81
N MET A 88 -7.73 11.68 8.34
CA MET A 88 -6.64 10.96 9.03
C MET A 88 -5.50 10.54 8.08
N GLY A 89 -5.62 10.82 6.78
CA GLY A 89 -4.56 10.59 5.81
C GLY A 89 -4.34 9.10 5.52
N VAL A 90 -5.39 8.29 5.54
CA VAL A 90 -5.30 6.86 5.17
C VAL A 90 -4.63 6.66 3.81
N HIS A 91 -4.83 7.59 2.87
CA HIS A 91 -4.14 7.63 1.58
C HIS A 91 -2.60 7.59 1.73
N ARG A 92 -2.02 8.34 2.67
CA ARG A 92 -0.57 8.27 2.94
C ARG A 92 -0.17 6.93 3.55
N LYS A 93 -1.00 6.36 4.43
CA LYS A 93 -0.73 5.06 5.06
C LYS A 93 -0.75 3.90 4.06
N VAL A 94 -1.65 3.93 3.07
CA VAL A 94 -1.71 2.87 2.05
C VAL A 94 -0.62 2.97 0.98
N ILE A 95 -0.06 4.16 0.76
CA ILE A 95 0.98 4.39 -0.25
C ILE A 95 2.40 4.28 0.32
N ALA A 96 2.59 4.44 1.64
CA ALA A 96 3.91 4.45 2.27
C ALA A 96 4.83 3.27 1.88
N PRO A 97 4.38 2.00 1.85
CA PRO A 97 5.27 0.89 1.44
C PRO A 97 5.64 0.97 -0.04
N SER A 98 4.70 1.33 -0.91
CA SER A 98 4.99 1.47 -2.34
C SER A 98 6.03 2.56 -2.62
N ILE A 99 6.00 3.65 -1.85
CA ILE A 99 7.03 4.71 -1.90
C ILE A 99 8.37 4.15 -1.41
N ILE A 100 8.40 3.46 -0.27
CA ILE A 100 9.65 2.93 0.30
C ILE A 100 10.30 1.94 -0.67
N THR A 101 9.54 0.97 -1.20
CA THR A 101 10.04 0.03 -2.21
C THR A 101 10.52 0.76 -3.46
N ALA A 102 9.81 1.78 -3.95
CA ALA A 102 10.26 2.58 -5.09
C ALA A 102 11.57 3.34 -4.82
N ARG A 103 11.73 3.92 -3.62
CA ARG A 103 12.98 4.60 -3.22
C ARG A 103 14.13 3.61 -3.11
N THR A 104 13.91 2.45 -2.52
CA THR A 104 14.92 1.39 -2.45
C THR A 104 15.32 0.91 -3.85
N ARG A 105 14.36 0.71 -4.75
CA ARG A 105 14.63 0.38 -6.16
C ARG A 105 15.48 1.44 -6.85
N SER A 106 15.25 2.73 -6.57
CA SER A 106 16.04 3.82 -7.14
C SER A 106 17.51 3.70 -6.75
N VAL A 107 17.81 3.44 -5.47
CA VAL A 107 19.19 3.28 -4.98
C VAL A 107 19.81 1.99 -5.51
N LEU A 108 19.06 0.89 -5.52
CA LEU A 108 19.52 -0.39 -6.07
C LEU A 108 19.84 -0.31 -7.56
N ASN A 109 19.14 0.55 -8.30
CA ASN A 109 19.33 0.70 -9.73
C ASN A 109 20.74 1.20 -10.09
N ASP A 110 21.35 2.03 -9.24
CA ASP A 110 22.74 2.51 -9.41
C ASP A 110 23.75 1.35 -9.36
N PHE A 111 23.41 0.25 -8.69
CA PHE A 111 24.21 -0.96 -8.59
C PHE A 111 23.81 -2.05 -9.60
N ASN A 112 23.00 -1.71 -10.62
CA ASN A 112 22.38 -2.69 -11.52
C ASN A 112 21.56 -3.76 -10.77
N MET A 113 20.90 -3.37 -9.69
CA MET A 113 20.02 -4.22 -8.90
C MET A 113 18.60 -3.66 -8.87
N SER A 114 17.65 -4.50 -8.50
CA SER A 114 16.27 -4.13 -8.20
C SER A 114 15.73 -5.05 -7.12
N CYS A 115 14.53 -4.78 -6.63
CA CYS A 115 13.86 -5.67 -5.69
C CYS A 115 12.37 -5.80 -6.00
N ASP A 116 11.77 -6.93 -5.69
CA ASP A 116 10.34 -7.17 -5.85
C ASP A 116 9.52 -6.51 -4.71
N GLU A 117 8.20 -6.47 -4.82
CA GLU A 117 7.31 -5.94 -3.78
C GLU A 117 7.37 -6.73 -2.47
N SER A 118 7.91 -7.96 -2.52
CA SER A 118 8.22 -8.80 -1.36
C SER A 118 9.59 -8.50 -0.72
N GLY A 119 10.44 -7.69 -1.37
CA GLY A 119 11.81 -7.42 -0.93
C GLY A 119 12.87 -8.37 -1.48
N LYS A 120 12.49 -9.32 -2.32
CA LYS A 120 13.43 -10.23 -3.01
C LYS A 120 14.34 -9.44 -3.96
N LEU A 121 15.64 -9.69 -3.91
CA LEU A 121 16.62 -8.99 -4.73
C LEU A 121 16.65 -9.56 -6.16
N ILE A 122 16.77 -8.68 -7.15
CA ILE A 122 16.86 -8.99 -8.59
C ILE A 122 18.12 -8.34 -9.13
N LEU A 123 19.05 -9.14 -9.62
CA LEU A 123 20.25 -8.68 -10.31
C LEU A 123 19.90 -8.35 -11.76
N LYS A 124 20.16 -7.12 -12.22
CA LYS A 124 20.04 -6.79 -13.63
C LYS A 124 21.33 -7.20 -14.36
N PRO A 125 21.24 -7.71 -15.59
CA PRO A 125 22.42 -7.99 -16.39
C PRO A 125 23.20 -6.69 -16.63
N ARG A 126 24.54 -6.78 -16.61
CA ARG A 126 25.43 -5.66 -16.94
C ARG A 126 25.06 -5.16 -18.35
N PRO A 127 24.86 -3.84 -18.57
CA PRO A 127 24.61 -3.34 -19.91
C PRO A 127 25.77 -3.75 -20.82
N ALA A 128 25.45 -4.42 -21.93
CA ALA A 128 26.43 -4.73 -22.95
C ALA A 128 26.82 -3.42 -23.62
N ASN A 129 28.04 -2.95 -23.35
CA ASN A 129 28.60 -1.78 -24.02
C ASN A 129 28.53 -2.03 -25.54
N THR A 130 27.75 -1.21 -26.24
CA THR A 130 27.78 -1.10 -27.70
C THR A 130 28.64 0.09 -28.06
#